data_AF-A0A2T2TEL1-F1
#
_entry.id   AF-A0A2T2TEL1-F1
#
_cell.length_a   1.000
_cell.length_b   1.000
_cell.length_c   1.000
_cell.angle_alpha   90.00
_cell.angle_beta   90.00
_cell.angle_gamma   90.00
#
_symmetry.space_group_name_H-M   'P 1'
#
loop_
_entity.id
_entity.type
_entity.pdbx_description
1 polymer ?
#
loop_
_entity_poly.entity_id
_entity_poly.type
_entity_poly.pdbx_seq_one_letter_code
_entity_poly.pdbx_strand_id
1 'polypeptide(L)' 'MSSYRECPACALEFEDTGDVERCPYCDYEFPQRSTSVRWVAWLLALLLLWPAIEGLMYLFGA' A
#
# COMPACT_ATOMS: atom_id res chain seq x y z
N MET A 1 19.80 6.58 2.45
CA MET A 1 19.56 7.85 3.15
C MET A 1 18.83 7.49 4.42
N SER A 2 19.46 7.54 5.60
CA SER A 2 18.73 7.34 6.85
C SER A 2 17.79 8.52 7.05
N SER A 3 16.50 8.22 7.17
CA SER A 3 15.45 9.22 7.40
C SER A 3 14.91 8.96 8.79
N TYR A 4 14.70 9.99 9.60
CA TYR A 4 14.04 9.80 10.89
C TYR A 4 12.53 9.83 10.66
N ARG A 5 11.81 8.83 11.19
CA ARG A 5 10.34 8.74 11.12
C ARG A 5 9.77 8.68 12.53
N GLU A 6 8.61 9.29 12.73
CA GLU A 6 7.82 9.14 13.96
C GLU A 6 6.96 7.87 13.92
N CYS A 7 6.92 7.13 15.03
CA CYS A 7 6.04 5.98 15.17
C CYS A 7 4.59 6.44 15.42
N PRO A 8 3.58 5.98 14.65
CA PRO A 8 2.19 6.41 14.81
C PRO A 8 1.55 5.92 16.11
N ALA A 9 2.10 4.90 16.76
CA ALA A 9 1.55 4.31 17.98
C ALA A 9 2.06 4.99 19.26
N CYS A 10 3.35 5.31 19.33
CA CYS A 10 3.98 5.89 20.52
C CYS A 10 4.51 7.32 20.33
N ALA A 11 4.42 7.89 19.13
CA ALA A 11 4.89 9.23 18.77
C ALA A 11 6.39 9.49 19.06
N LEU A 12 7.20 8.43 19.16
CA LEU A 12 8.65 8.54 19.29
C LEU A 12 9.32 8.49 17.93
N GLU A 13 10.36 9.30 17.77
CA GLU A 13 11.23 9.32 16.59
C GLU A 13 12.23 8.16 16.62
N PHE A 14 12.43 7.51 15.48
CA PHE A 14 13.44 6.48 15.30
C PHE A 14 14.10 6.60 13.92
N GLU A 15 15.30 6.05 13.79
CA GLU A 15 16.01 6.00 12.51
C GLU A 15 15.37 4.95 11.60
N ASP A 16 14.77 5.38 10.50
CA ASP A 16 14.23 4.50 9.46
C ASP A 16 15.34 4.15 8.47
N THR A 17 15.89 2.95 8.64
CA THR A 17 16.87 2.35 7.74
C THR A 17 16.24 1.74 6.50
N GLY A 18 14.90 1.73 6.40
CA GLY A 18 14.12 1.11 5.32
C GLY A 18 13.69 -0.32 5.60
N ASP A 19 14.37 -1.01 6.54
CA ASP A 19 14.12 -2.42 6.90
C ASP A 19 13.49 -2.57 8.31
N VAL A 20 13.03 -1.46 8.90
CA VAL A 20 12.44 -1.47 10.24
C VAL A 20 11.00 -1.99 10.18
N GLU A 21 10.82 -3.30 10.42
CA GLU A 21 9.49 -3.93 10.44
C GLU A 21 8.70 -3.64 11.72
N ARG A 22 9.38 -3.35 12.83
CA ARG A 22 8.76 -3.04 14.13
C ARG A 22 9.41 -1.85 14.80
N CYS A 23 8.61 -1.06 15.50
CA CYS A 23 9.12 0.07 16.27
C CYS A 23 9.99 -0.45 17.45
N PRO A 24 11.23 0.05 17.63
CA PRO A 24 12.12 -0.42 18.69
C PRO A 24 11.67 -0.07 20.11
N TYR A 25 10.69 0.82 20.25
CA TYR A 25 10.23 1.31 21.56
C TYR A 25 8.97 0.61 22.08
N CYS A 26 7.99 0.38 21.19
CA CYS A 26 6.67 -0.13 21.56
C CYS A 26 6.31 -1.44 20.84
N ASP A 27 7.23 -1.98 20.03
CA ASP A 27 7.06 -3.21 19.23
C ASP A 27 5.88 -3.17 18.24
N TYR A 28 5.43 -1.97 17.87
CA TYR A 28 4.38 -1.80 16.85
C TYR A 28 4.84 -2.32 15.49
N GLU A 29 4.07 -3.24 14.89
CA GLU A 29 4.33 -3.80 13.56
C GLU A 29 3.93 -2.83 12.44
N PHE A 30 4.88 -2.48 11.59
CA PHE A 30 4.62 -1.65 10.42
C PHE A 30 4.04 -2.50 9.29
N PRO A 31 2.97 -2.04 8.61
CA PRO A 31 2.36 -2.79 7.53
C PRO A 31 3.31 -2.88 6.33
N GLN A 32 3.90 -4.06 6.14
CA GLN A 32 4.77 -4.34 5.00
C GLN A 32 3.93 -4.46 3.72
N ARG A 33 4.10 -3.51 2.81
CA ARG A 33 3.49 -3.56 1.47
C ARG A 33 4.24 -4.61 0.65
N SER A 34 3.88 -5.88 0.78
CA SER A 34 4.49 -6.95 0.00
C SER A 34 4.24 -6.74 -1.50
N THR A 35 5.21 -7.14 -2.33
CA THR A 35 5.06 -7.11 -3.79
C THR A 35 3.85 -7.92 -4.26
N SER A 36 3.46 -8.96 -3.51
CA SER A 36 2.25 -9.74 -3.78
C SER A 36 0.98 -8.90 -3.64
N VAL A 37 0.85 -8.12 -2.55
CA VAL A 37 -0.30 -7.22 -2.35
C VAL A 37 -0.40 -6.19 -3.47
N ARG A 38 0.74 -5.70 -3.99
CA ARG A 38 0.77 -4.80 -5.17
C ARG A 38 0.22 -5.47 -6.43
N TRP A 39 0.59 -6.72 -6.70
CA TRP A 39 0.07 -7.47 -7.84
C TRP A 39 -1.43 -7.78 -7.71
N VAL A 40 -1.88 -8.15 -6.52
CA VAL A 40 -3.32 -8.36 -6.23
C VAL A 40 -4.10 -7.08 -6.46
N ALA A 41 -3.59 -5.93 -6.03
CA ALA A 41 -4.23 -4.64 -6.26
C ALA A 41 -4.40 -4.34 -7.77
N TRP A 42 -3.37 -4.61 -8.58
CA TRP A 42 -3.46 -4.45 -10.04
C TRP A 42 -4.47 -5.41 -10.68
N LEU A 43 -4.49 -6.67 -10.23
CA LEU A 43 -5.45 -7.66 -10.73
C LEU A 43 -6.89 -7.23 -10.44
N LEU A 44 -7.18 -6.77 -9.22
CA LEU A 44 -8.50 -6.27 -8.84
C LEU A 44 -8.88 -5.00 -9.62
N ALA A 45 -7.94 -4.08 -9.83
CA ALA A 45 -8.17 -2.89 -10.63
C ALA A 45 -8.52 -3.25 -12.08
N LEU A 46 -7.79 -4.18 -12.71
CA LEU A 46 -8.10 -4.64 -14.07
C LEU A 46 -9.44 -5.35 -14.15
N LEU A 47 -9.77 -6.19 -13.16
CA LEU A 47 -11.04 -6.91 -13.10
C LEU A 47 -12.23 -5.95 -12.95
N LEU A 48 -12.05 -4.80 -12.29
CA LEU A 48 -13.07 -3.77 -12.19
C LEU A 48 -13.14 -2.91 -13.46
N LEU A 49 -11.99 -2.53 -14.01
CA LEU A 49 -11.92 -1.66 -15.20
C LEU A 49 -12.45 -2.35 -16.45
N TRP A 50 -12.23 -3.65 -16.62
CA TRP A 50 -12.68 -4.40 -17.80
C TRP A 50 -14.21 -4.30 -18.05
N PRO A 51 -15.10 -4.73 -17.12
CA PRO A 51 -16.54 -4.60 -17.30
C PRO A 51 -17.00 -3.14 -17.25
N ALA A 52 -16.29 -2.26 -16.53
CA ALA A 52 -16.62 -0.85 -16.51
C ALA A 52 -16.41 -0.20 -17.89
N ILE A 53 -15.33 -0.54 -18.60
CA ILE A 53 -15.05 -0.06 -19.95
C ILE A 53 -16.05 -0.65 -20.94
N GLU A 54 -16.34 -1.95 -20.88
CA GLU A 54 -17.36 -2.59 -21.73
C GLU A 54 -18.75 -1.97 -21.52
N GLY A 55 -19.14 -1.76 -20.26
CA GLY A 55 -20.40 -1.09 -19.93
C GLY A 55 -20.42 0.36 -20.41
N LEU A 56 -19.30 1.07 -20.30
CA LEU A 56 -19.15 2.43 -20.81
C LEU A 56 -19.30 2.47 -22.34
N MET A 57 -18.64 1.56 -23.06
CA MET A 57 -18.75 1.42 -24.51
C MET A 57 -20.18 1.10 -24.95
N TYR A 58 -20.85 0.19 -24.24
CA TYR A 58 -22.25 -0.14 -24.48
C TYR A 58 -23.18 1.07 -24.27
N LEU A 59 -22.96 1.87 -23.24
CA LEU A 59 -23.73 3.09 -22.98
C LEU A 59 -23.47 4.18 -24.02
N PHE A 60 -22.24 4.30 -24.52
CA PHE A 60 -21.88 5.27 -25.57
C PHE A 60 -22.20 4.79 -27.00
N GLY A 61 -22.77 3.59 -27.18
CA GLY A 61 -23.39 3.15 -28.42
C GLY A 61 -22.44 2.99 -29.60
N ALA A 62 -21.28 2.36 -29.39
CA ALA A 62 -20.43 1.84 -30.48
C ALA A 62 -20.79 0.39 -30.81
#